data_AF-A0A956IXT5-F1
#
_entry.id   AF-A0A956IXT5-F1
#
_cell.length_a   1.000
_cell.length_b   1.000
_cell.length_c   1.000
_cell.angle_alpha   90.00
_cell.angle_beta   90.00
_cell.angle_gamma   90.00
#
_symmetry.space_group_name_H-M   'P 1'
#
loop_
_entity.id
_entity.type
_entity.pdbx_description
1 polymer ?
#
loop_
_entity_poly.entity_id
_entity_poly.type
_entity_poly.pdbx_seq_one_letter_code
_entity_poly.pdbx_strand_id
1 'polypeptide(L)'
;MTAPSSIPAPLAAQLQAILAPPSAPRPVASDERSRALRGEIDKLGSLSDEAPDWSTAAALGTAILRESGKDLLTAAYTGLALTKLHGPAGIAVAVVAFTHLLRAPELSPSHPKRRAAALGWYLERLRGELSDLQPAPEDAAILRGLPSQVRELRGAADDVLGEHTPSLSPILKLLEPILLDLPAEADPEPPSEALNEDVPEDIQQGSAAVGGASAAATGAAGATAPTGEMAAPAASAVPEAPATSANPDTPPDPLAELRKAAAGWLAPLTPEAPCGVDPSTNESFSELRAEIQKLSSLTDNDVNWQFIDTRSDLLLRTLSKDLRLASYLTLARHRRAGLPGLALGLLLTADLLDAYPRALYPLQAHGRGKFAAWLIDQAAAALRAPSAPLSPATHAVLKAAATHLGVVLQDRLEDRAPSTRPLRDAIAALPIEVEPEPEPELVEEAEPEGEGVDEGGGDAVNDQASINDQGATSSGAGVPQTTQVTDLTANDTAAPTVHVQTAKSVTPSADLSQLDRFLDETDDALAQTARALREAIPSDPRAYRLLRIGLWLKLNAPPAAKADGTTGVLPLPDRDREALLELAEKQLWPA
;
A
#
# COMPACT_ATOMS: atom_id res chain seq x y z
N MET A 1 -17.94 1.78 28.05
CA MET A 1 -19.05 2.43 27.33
C MET A 1 -20.18 1.42 27.23
N THR A 2 -21.40 1.85 27.56
CA THR A 2 -22.64 1.07 27.40
C THR A 2 -23.02 0.98 25.92
N ALA A 3 -23.73 -0.08 25.53
CA ALA A 3 -24.28 -0.18 24.18
C ALA A 3 -25.15 1.05 23.86
N PRO A 4 -25.10 1.58 22.62
CA PRO A 4 -25.94 2.71 22.24
C PRO A 4 -27.42 2.37 22.47
N SER A 5 -28.17 3.33 23.01
CA SER A 5 -29.57 3.14 23.42
C SER A 5 -30.51 2.78 22.26
N SER A 6 -30.08 2.96 21.02
CA SER A 6 -30.82 2.59 19.81
C SER A 6 -30.72 1.11 19.44
N ILE A 7 -29.81 0.32 20.03
CA ILE A 7 -29.73 -1.12 19.76
C ILE A 7 -30.84 -1.84 20.54
N PRO A 8 -31.64 -2.72 19.88
CA PRO A 8 -32.66 -3.51 20.55
C PRO A 8 -32.09 -4.34 21.72
N ALA A 9 -32.85 -4.44 22.82
CA ALA A 9 -32.46 -5.13 24.04
C ALA A 9 -31.82 -6.54 23.84
N PRO A 10 -32.38 -7.46 23.01
CA PRO A 10 -31.76 -8.78 22.82
C PRO A 10 -30.36 -8.69 22.17
N LEU A 11 -30.19 -7.76 21.22
CA LEU A 11 -28.92 -7.53 20.53
C LEU A 11 -27.91 -6.81 21.43
N ALA A 12 -28.37 -5.91 22.29
CA ALA A 12 -27.54 -5.28 23.31
C ALA A 12 -27.00 -6.32 24.30
N ALA A 13 -27.82 -7.28 24.72
CA ALA A 13 -27.39 -8.39 25.58
C ALA A 13 -26.37 -9.30 24.87
N GLN A 14 -26.60 -9.60 23.59
CA GLN A 14 -25.65 -10.37 22.77
C GLN A 14 -24.31 -9.64 22.60
N LEU A 15 -24.33 -8.33 22.34
CA LEU A 15 -23.13 -7.49 22.30
C LEU A 15 -22.38 -7.54 23.63
N GLN A 16 -23.07 -7.39 24.76
CA GLN A 16 -22.45 -7.50 26.08
C GLN A 16 -21.80 -8.88 26.29
N ALA A 17 -22.44 -9.95 25.85
CA ALA A 17 -21.86 -11.30 25.92
C ALA A 17 -20.60 -11.45 25.05
N ILE A 18 -20.59 -10.85 23.84
CA ILE A 18 -19.40 -10.81 22.97
C ILE A 18 -18.26 -10.02 23.60
N LEU A 19 -18.56 -8.96 24.37
CA LEU A 19 -17.54 -8.09 24.97
C LEU A 19 -17.02 -8.58 26.33
N ALA A 20 -17.81 -9.37 27.07
CA ALA A 20 -17.40 -9.93 28.36
C ALA A 20 -16.12 -10.79 28.25
N PRO A 21 -15.28 -10.87 29.29
CA PRO A 21 -14.12 -11.76 29.29
C PRO A 21 -14.47 -13.22 28.93
N PRO A 22 -13.62 -13.95 28.19
CA PRO A 22 -13.91 -15.33 27.81
C PRO A 22 -14.10 -16.24 29.04
N SER A 23 -15.17 -17.02 29.08
CA SER A 23 -15.48 -17.88 30.23
C SER A 23 -14.65 -19.18 30.30
N ALA A 24 -14.10 -19.63 29.17
CA ALA A 24 -13.32 -20.86 29.04
C ALA A 24 -12.18 -20.68 28.00
N PRO A 25 -11.18 -19.83 28.30
CA PRO A 25 -10.22 -19.37 27.31
C PRO A 25 -9.41 -20.51 26.68
N ARG A 26 -9.41 -20.57 25.35
CA ARG A 26 -8.66 -21.53 24.53
C ARG A 26 -8.34 -20.94 23.15
N PRO A 27 -7.29 -21.40 22.46
CA PRO A 27 -6.97 -20.90 21.11
C PRO A 27 -8.14 -21.12 20.15
N VAL A 28 -8.69 -20.04 19.59
CA VAL A 28 -9.87 -20.09 18.69
C VAL A 28 -9.62 -20.98 17.48
N ALA A 29 -8.39 -21.01 16.96
CA ALA A 29 -8.00 -21.88 15.85
C ALA A 29 -8.15 -23.39 16.15
N SER A 30 -8.17 -23.78 17.43
CA SER A 30 -8.37 -25.17 17.87
C SER A 30 -9.83 -25.51 18.21
N ASP A 31 -10.72 -24.51 18.22
CA ASP A 31 -12.14 -24.70 18.49
C ASP A 31 -12.83 -25.30 17.26
N GLU A 32 -13.42 -26.48 17.39
CA GLU A 32 -14.17 -27.13 16.31
C GLU A 32 -15.32 -26.26 15.79
N ARG A 33 -15.93 -25.45 16.66
CA ARG A 33 -16.96 -24.47 16.27
C ARG A 33 -16.41 -23.44 15.30
N SER A 34 -15.12 -23.09 15.36
CA SER A 34 -14.51 -22.16 14.41
C SER A 34 -14.43 -22.76 13.01
N ARG A 35 -14.26 -24.08 12.88
CA ARG A 35 -14.31 -24.79 11.59
C ARG A 35 -15.73 -24.82 11.05
N ALA A 36 -16.70 -25.14 11.90
CA ALA A 36 -18.12 -25.15 11.52
C ALA A 36 -18.59 -23.75 11.07
N LEU A 37 -18.23 -22.71 11.83
CA LEU A 37 -18.53 -21.32 11.45
C LEU A 37 -17.95 -20.95 10.09
N ARG A 38 -16.68 -21.31 9.84
CA ARG A 38 -16.05 -21.07 8.54
C ARG A 38 -16.78 -21.83 7.42
N GLY A 39 -17.18 -23.08 7.66
CA GLY A 39 -17.95 -23.87 6.71
C GLY A 39 -19.25 -23.16 6.29
N GLU A 40 -19.98 -22.55 7.23
CA GLU A 40 -21.18 -21.76 6.89
C GLU A 40 -20.84 -20.53 6.04
N ILE A 41 -19.74 -19.83 6.33
CA ILE A 41 -19.31 -18.66 5.56
C ILE A 41 -18.81 -19.05 4.16
N ASP A 42 -18.14 -20.19 4.01
CA ASP A 42 -17.61 -20.67 2.74
C ASP A 42 -18.73 -21.00 1.72
N LYS A 43 -19.95 -21.28 2.19
CA LYS A 43 -21.13 -21.46 1.33
C LYS A 43 -21.44 -20.24 0.46
N LEU A 44 -21.07 -19.02 0.89
CA LEU A 44 -21.25 -17.78 0.12
C LEU A 44 -20.60 -17.79 -1.27
N GLY A 45 -19.50 -18.53 -1.42
CA GLY A 45 -18.75 -18.63 -2.68
C GLY A 45 -18.89 -19.99 -3.35
N SER A 46 -19.72 -20.89 -2.80
CA SER A 46 -19.90 -22.22 -3.35
C SER A 46 -20.87 -22.19 -4.52
N LEU A 47 -20.64 -23.05 -5.52
CA LEU A 47 -21.57 -23.29 -6.62
C LEU A 47 -22.73 -24.23 -6.22
N SER A 48 -22.82 -24.60 -4.94
CA SER A 48 -23.93 -25.39 -4.41
C SER A 48 -25.15 -24.50 -4.19
N ASP A 49 -26.36 -25.07 -4.31
CA ASP A 49 -27.62 -24.41 -3.96
C ASP A 49 -27.82 -24.23 -2.44
N GLU A 50 -26.86 -24.67 -1.63
CA GLU A 50 -26.93 -24.59 -0.18
C GLU A 50 -26.54 -23.19 0.34
N ALA A 51 -27.53 -22.38 0.71
CA ALA A 51 -27.32 -21.07 1.30
C ALA A 51 -26.72 -21.16 2.72
N PRO A 52 -25.92 -20.16 3.15
CA PRO A 52 -25.44 -20.07 4.53
C PRO A 52 -26.59 -20.04 5.55
N ASP A 53 -26.47 -20.82 6.63
CA ASP A 53 -27.34 -20.65 7.79
C ASP A 53 -26.79 -19.53 8.69
N TRP A 54 -27.30 -18.33 8.49
CA TRP A 54 -26.91 -17.15 9.26
C TRP A 54 -27.22 -17.26 10.76
N SER A 55 -28.27 -17.98 11.13
CA SER A 55 -28.64 -18.18 12.54
C SER A 55 -27.60 -19.05 13.26
N THR A 56 -27.20 -20.14 12.61
CA THR A 56 -26.13 -21.02 13.07
C THR A 56 -24.78 -20.30 13.10
N ALA A 57 -24.45 -19.52 12.06
CA ALA A 57 -23.21 -18.74 12.02
C ALA A 57 -23.15 -17.70 13.17
N ALA A 58 -24.23 -16.97 13.43
CA ALA A 58 -24.31 -15.99 14.52
C ALA A 58 -24.16 -16.68 15.90
N ALA A 59 -24.82 -17.83 16.10
CA ALA A 59 -24.76 -18.59 17.34
C ALA A 59 -23.35 -19.15 17.61
N LEU A 60 -22.74 -19.80 16.62
CA LEU A 60 -21.38 -20.35 16.73
C LEU A 60 -20.36 -19.25 17.00
N GLY A 61 -20.40 -18.16 16.23
CA GLY A 61 -19.48 -17.05 16.39
C GLY A 61 -19.59 -16.35 17.74
N THR A 62 -20.82 -16.11 18.21
CA THR A 62 -21.07 -15.56 19.54
C THR A 62 -20.53 -16.47 20.65
N ALA A 63 -20.77 -17.78 20.54
CA ALA A 63 -20.30 -18.74 21.53
C ALA A 63 -18.77 -18.79 21.59
N ILE A 64 -18.07 -18.78 20.45
CA ILE A 64 -16.60 -18.73 20.39
C ILE A 64 -16.08 -17.45 21.04
N LEU A 65 -16.63 -16.29 20.71
CA LEU A 65 -16.18 -15.00 21.25
C LEU A 65 -16.43 -14.89 22.76
N ARG A 66 -17.53 -15.47 23.25
CA ARG A 66 -17.91 -15.48 24.67
C ARG A 66 -17.11 -16.49 25.49
N GLU A 67 -16.82 -17.65 24.94
CA GLU A 67 -16.26 -18.76 25.72
C GLU A 67 -14.77 -18.95 25.44
N SER A 68 -14.37 -19.01 24.17
CA SER A 68 -13.03 -19.45 23.77
C SER A 68 -12.02 -18.31 23.72
N GLY A 69 -12.32 -17.20 23.05
CA GLY A 69 -11.35 -16.12 22.91
C GLY A 69 -11.79 -15.01 21.98
N LYS A 70 -11.12 -13.85 22.08
CA LYS A 70 -11.40 -12.70 21.24
C LYS A 70 -10.66 -12.82 19.91
N ASP A 71 -11.38 -13.15 18.84
CA ASP A 71 -10.82 -13.29 17.51
C ASP A 71 -11.53 -12.37 16.50
N LEU A 72 -10.79 -11.54 15.79
CA LEU A 72 -11.38 -10.59 14.82
C LEU A 72 -11.97 -11.28 13.59
N LEU A 73 -11.47 -12.43 13.17
CA LEU A 73 -12.04 -13.14 12.04
C LEU A 73 -13.36 -13.78 12.42
N THR A 74 -13.44 -14.38 13.62
CA THR A 74 -14.71 -14.83 14.20
C THR A 74 -15.67 -13.64 14.38
N ALA A 75 -15.19 -12.49 14.86
CA ALA A 75 -16.02 -11.28 14.98
C ALA A 75 -16.54 -10.80 13.62
N ALA A 76 -15.73 -10.88 12.56
CA ALA A 76 -16.13 -10.55 11.20
C ALA A 76 -17.25 -11.46 10.68
N TYR A 77 -17.10 -12.78 10.86
CA TYR A 77 -18.12 -13.76 10.47
C TYR A 77 -19.41 -13.58 11.26
N THR A 78 -19.29 -13.39 12.58
CA THR A 78 -20.43 -13.13 13.47
C THR A 78 -21.13 -11.83 13.10
N GLY A 79 -20.38 -10.76 12.84
CA GLY A 79 -20.90 -9.46 12.47
C GLY A 79 -21.66 -9.49 11.14
N LEU A 80 -21.18 -10.24 10.15
CA LEU A 80 -21.91 -10.44 8.91
C LEU A 80 -23.21 -11.21 9.14
N ALA A 81 -23.16 -12.30 9.91
CA ALA A 81 -24.35 -13.08 10.22
C ALA A 81 -25.42 -12.24 10.94
N LEU A 82 -25.02 -11.40 11.90
CA LEU A 82 -25.92 -10.46 12.57
C LEU A 82 -26.47 -9.41 11.62
N THR A 83 -25.64 -8.89 10.70
CA THR A 83 -26.08 -7.96 9.66
C THR A 83 -27.16 -8.59 8.78
N LYS A 84 -26.98 -9.86 8.38
CA LYS A 84 -27.94 -10.62 7.57
C LYS A 84 -29.26 -10.92 8.29
N LEU A 85 -29.22 -11.13 9.60
CA LEU A 85 -30.40 -11.44 10.40
C LEU A 85 -31.18 -10.21 10.88
N HIS A 86 -30.49 -9.10 11.12
CA HIS A 86 -31.03 -7.95 11.85
C HIS A 86 -30.80 -6.61 11.16
N GLY A 87 -30.33 -6.61 9.91
CA GLY A 87 -30.16 -5.40 9.11
C GLY A 87 -29.31 -4.34 9.83
N PRO A 88 -29.75 -3.06 9.86
CA PRO A 88 -29.05 -1.96 10.52
C PRO A 88 -28.69 -2.21 11.99
N ALA A 89 -29.56 -2.88 12.75
CA ALA A 89 -29.28 -3.23 14.14
C ALA A 89 -28.08 -4.19 14.26
N GLY A 90 -27.99 -5.16 13.36
CA GLY A 90 -26.87 -6.09 13.27
C GLY A 90 -25.55 -5.39 12.90
N ILE A 91 -25.62 -4.40 11.99
CA ILE A 91 -24.47 -3.56 11.61
C ILE A 91 -23.96 -2.79 12.83
N ALA A 92 -24.85 -2.13 13.57
CA ALA A 92 -24.48 -1.37 14.76
C ALA A 92 -23.80 -2.25 15.82
N VAL A 93 -24.33 -3.45 16.07
CA VAL A 93 -23.70 -4.43 16.97
C VAL A 93 -22.29 -4.79 16.50
N ALA A 94 -22.13 -5.10 15.21
CA ALA A 94 -20.83 -5.49 14.66
C ALA A 94 -19.81 -4.35 14.74
N VAL A 95 -20.17 -3.13 14.35
CA VAL A 95 -19.29 -1.94 14.39
C VAL A 95 -18.85 -1.64 15.82
N VAL A 96 -19.77 -1.66 16.78
CA VAL A 96 -19.45 -1.46 18.20
C VAL A 96 -18.57 -2.61 18.72
N ALA A 97 -18.88 -3.85 18.38
CA ALA A 97 -18.08 -5.01 18.76
C ALA A 97 -16.63 -4.87 18.25
N PHE A 98 -16.42 -4.54 16.97
CA PHE A 98 -15.08 -4.31 16.42
C PHE A 98 -14.33 -3.20 17.15
N THR A 99 -15.00 -2.07 17.44
CA THR A 99 -14.43 -0.91 18.13
C THR A 99 -13.86 -1.28 19.51
N HIS A 100 -14.56 -2.17 20.23
CA HIS A 100 -14.13 -2.65 21.53
C HIS A 100 -13.10 -3.78 21.43
N LEU A 101 -13.32 -4.76 20.56
CA LEU A 101 -12.44 -5.91 20.41
C LEU A 101 -11.04 -5.50 19.94
N LEU A 102 -10.92 -4.48 19.08
CA LEU A 102 -9.62 -3.95 18.66
C LEU A 102 -8.77 -3.47 19.85
N ARG A 103 -9.40 -2.98 20.92
CA ARG A 103 -8.73 -2.51 22.13
C ARG A 103 -8.57 -3.60 23.20
N ALA A 104 -8.96 -4.84 22.91
CA ALA A 104 -8.83 -5.95 23.85
C ALA A 104 -7.36 -6.41 23.95
N PRO A 105 -6.85 -6.75 25.16
CA PRO A 105 -5.45 -7.11 25.36
C PRO A 105 -5.06 -8.44 24.69
N GLU A 106 -5.94 -9.44 24.70
CA GLU A 106 -5.68 -10.78 24.15
C GLU A 106 -6.46 -11.01 22.85
N LEU A 107 -6.19 -10.17 21.84
CA LEU A 107 -6.86 -10.22 20.55
C LEU A 107 -6.12 -11.11 19.53
N SER A 108 -6.81 -12.11 18.99
CA SER A 108 -6.36 -12.89 17.83
C SER A 108 -6.99 -12.38 16.51
N PRO A 109 -6.31 -12.54 15.36
CA PRO A 109 -4.92 -12.92 15.19
C PRO A 109 -3.95 -11.91 15.83
N SER A 110 -2.74 -12.32 16.25
CA SER A 110 -1.78 -11.40 16.91
C SER A 110 -1.20 -10.34 15.95
N HIS A 111 -1.07 -10.68 14.67
CA HIS A 111 -0.41 -9.81 13.69
C HIS A 111 -1.36 -8.73 13.14
N PRO A 112 -1.01 -7.43 13.19
CA PRO A 112 -1.85 -6.32 12.71
C PRO A 112 -2.38 -6.46 11.28
N LYS A 113 -1.54 -6.90 10.33
CA LYS A 113 -1.99 -7.20 8.95
C LYS A 113 -3.13 -8.21 8.87
N ARG A 114 -3.11 -9.26 9.70
CA ARG A 114 -4.17 -10.29 9.71
C ARG A 114 -5.45 -9.77 10.39
N ARG A 115 -5.30 -8.95 11.43
CA ARG A 115 -6.41 -8.21 12.07
C ARG A 115 -7.10 -7.28 11.08
N ALA A 116 -6.31 -6.51 10.33
CA ALA A 116 -6.80 -5.64 9.27
C ALA A 116 -7.49 -6.41 8.14
N ALA A 117 -6.97 -7.57 7.74
CA ALA A 117 -7.62 -8.42 6.75
C ALA A 117 -9.02 -8.88 7.19
N ALA A 118 -9.20 -9.23 8.48
CA ALA A 118 -10.50 -9.62 9.02
C ALA A 118 -11.50 -8.44 9.03
N LEU A 119 -11.06 -7.26 9.48
CA LEU A 119 -11.90 -6.05 9.45
C LEU A 119 -12.23 -5.66 8.00
N GLY A 120 -11.25 -5.64 7.11
CA GLY A 120 -11.45 -5.33 5.69
C GLY A 120 -12.41 -6.31 4.99
N TRP A 121 -12.34 -7.59 5.33
CA TRP A 121 -13.27 -8.60 4.84
C TRP A 121 -14.74 -8.29 5.20
N TYR A 122 -14.98 -7.84 6.44
CA TYR A 122 -16.32 -7.45 6.89
C TYR A 122 -16.77 -6.15 6.21
N LEU A 123 -15.92 -5.13 6.17
CA LEU A 123 -16.24 -3.84 5.56
C LEU A 123 -16.61 -3.97 4.07
N GLU A 124 -15.92 -4.83 3.32
CA GLU A 124 -16.23 -5.03 1.91
C GLU A 124 -17.62 -5.65 1.70
N ARG A 125 -18.03 -6.55 2.59
CA ARG A 125 -19.38 -7.15 2.54
C ARG A 125 -20.45 -6.20 3.02
N LEU A 126 -20.17 -5.46 4.09
CA LEU A 126 -21.03 -4.40 4.59
C LEU A 126 -21.33 -3.35 3.51
N ARG A 127 -20.36 -3.06 2.63
CA ARG A 127 -20.58 -2.19 1.48
C ARG A 127 -21.71 -2.69 0.58
N GLY A 128 -21.73 -4.00 0.27
CA GLY A 128 -22.82 -4.63 -0.48
C GLY A 128 -24.15 -4.49 0.25
N GLU A 129 -24.18 -4.86 1.54
CA GLU A 129 -25.41 -4.79 2.34
C GLU A 129 -26.00 -3.38 2.43
N LEU A 130 -25.15 -2.35 2.59
CA LEU A 130 -25.59 -0.96 2.64
C LEU A 130 -26.04 -0.42 1.28
N SER A 131 -25.45 -0.91 0.19
CA SER A 131 -25.84 -0.48 -1.16
C SER A 131 -27.24 -0.95 -1.53
N ASP A 132 -27.63 -2.13 -1.05
CA ASP A 132 -28.95 -2.72 -1.30
C ASP A 132 -29.97 -2.40 -0.18
N LEU A 133 -29.57 -1.64 0.84
CA LEU A 133 -30.40 -1.37 2.02
C LEU A 133 -31.59 -0.47 1.67
N GLN A 134 -32.78 -0.93 2.01
CA GLN A 134 -34.00 -0.11 2.03
C GLN A 134 -34.34 0.22 3.49
N PRO A 135 -34.15 1.47 3.94
CA PRO A 135 -34.30 1.82 5.35
C PRO A 135 -35.77 1.77 5.79
N ALA A 136 -36.07 0.99 6.83
CA ALA A 136 -37.37 1.02 7.49
C ALA A 136 -37.44 2.19 8.51
N PRO A 137 -38.63 2.75 8.81
CA PRO A 137 -38.77 3.83 9.79
C PRO A 137 -38.23 3.47 11.19
N GLU A 138 -38.35 2.21 11.57
CA GLU A 138 -37.84 1.68 12.85
C GLU A 138 -36.30 1.66 12.95
N ASP A 139 -35.60 1.61 11.81
CA ASP A 139 -34.13 1.63 11.76
C ASP A 139 -33.54 3.04 11.83
N ALA A 140 -34.36 4.09 11.73
CA ALA A 140 -33.89 5.46 11.59
C ALA A 140 -32.97 5.91 12.72
N ALA A 141 -33.30 5.57 13.97
CA ALA A 141 -32.47 5.90 15.13
C ALA A 141 -31.11 5.17 15.11
N ILE A 142 -31.08 3.94 14.60
CA ILE A 142 -29.85 3.15 14.47
C ILE A 142 -28.98 3.73 13.36
N LEU A 143 -29.57 3.95 12.18
CA LEU A 143 -28.89 4.49 11.00
C LEU A 143 -28.26 5.86 11.30
N ARG A 144 -28.98 6.78 11.96
CA ARG A 144 -28.44 8.09 12.37
C ARG A 144 -27.24 7.97 13.32
N GLY A 145 -27.17 6.91 14.12
CA GLY A 145 -26.05 6.62 15.01
C GLY A 145 -24.84 5.96 14.33
N LEU A 146 -25.02 5.28 13.20
CA LEU A 146 -23.92 4.54 12.54
C LEU A 146 -22.72 5.41 12.15
N PRO A 147 -22.85 6.65 11.62
CA PRO A 147 -21.69 7.45 11.26
C PRO A 147 -20.74 7.75 12.42
N SER A 148 -21.25 8.03 13.62
CA SER A 148 -20.39 8.26 14.80
C SER A 148 -19.68 6.96 15.20
N GLN A 149 -20.41 5.84 15.23
CA GLN A 149 -19.86 4.53 15.55
C GLN A 149 -18.77 4.09 14.56
N VAL A 150 -18.96 4.32 13.26
CA VAL A 150 -17.96 4.03 12.22
C VAL A 150 -16.72 4.91 12.36
N ARG A 151 -16.87 6.19 12.77
CA ARG A 151 -15.72 7.06 13.06
C ARG A 151 -14.96 6.63 14.31
N GLU A 152 -15.65 6.15 15.34
CA GLU A 152 -15.03 5.57 16.53
C GLU A 152 -14.27 4.28 16.22
N LEU A 153 -14.85 3.41 15.39
CA LEU A 153 -14.19 2.22 14.87
C LEU A 153 -12.92 2.59 14.10
N ARG A 154 -12.99 3.61 13.24
CA ARG A 154 -11.82 4.11 12.51
C ARG A 154 -10.71 4.55 13.45
N GLY A 155 -11.02 5.36 14.47
CA GLY A 155 -10.03 5.77 15.47
C GLY A 155 -9.40 4.55 16.18
N ALA A 156 -10.22 3.59 16.63
CA ALA A 156 -9.72 2.36 17.24
C ALA A 156 -8.82 1.54 16.30
N ALA A 157 -9.20 1.46 15.02
CA ALA A 157 -8.43 0.75 14.01
C ALA A 157 -7.11 1.46 13.70
N ASP A 158 -7.10 2.79 13.60
CA ASP A 158 -5.88 3.58 13.38
C ASP A 158 -4.89 3.42 14.55
N ASP A 159 -5.39 3.46 15.79
CA ASP A 159 -4.57 3.27 17.00
C ASP A 159 -3.90 1.88 17.04
N VAL A 160 -4.63 0.82 16.64
CA VAL A 160 -4.21 -0.58 16.83
C VAL A 160 -3.56 -1.19 15.59
N LEU A 161 -4.02 -0.83 14.39
CA LEU A 161 -3.63 -1.44 13.12
C LEU A 161 -2.68 -0.55 12.30
N GLY A 162 -2.68 0.77 12.52
CA GLY A 162 -1.81 1.73 11.87
C GLY A 162 -1.80 1.64 10.34
N GLU A 163 -0.64 1.31 9.75
CA GLU A 163 -0.48 1.20 8.30
C GLU A 163 -1.25 0.04 7.64
N HIS A 164 -1.91 -0.80 8.44
CA HIS A 164 -2.78 -1.84 7.92
C HIS A 164 -4.27 -1.47 7.98
N THR A 165 -4.66 -0.35 8.60
CA THR A 165 -6.08 0.02 8.72
C THR A 165 -6.75 0.06 7.34
N PRO A 166 -7.81 -0.74 7.10
CA PRO A 166 -8.60 -0.65 5.88
C PRO A 166 -9.38 0.67 5.85
N SER A 167 -9.70 1.18 4.66
CA SER A 167 -10.46 2.43 4.55
C SER A 167 -11.92 2.23 4.99
N LEU A 168 -12.39 3.06 5.93
CA LEU A 168 -13.80 3.10 6.37
C LEU A 168 -14.60 4.21 5.66
N SER A 169 -13.95 5.07 4.88
CA SER A 169 -14.60 6.17 4.16
C SER A 169 -15.69 5.70 3.19
N PRO A 170 -15.56 4.57 2.47
CA PRO A 170 -16.64 4.10 1.60
C PRO A 170 -17.94 3.81 2.35
N ILE A 171 -17.86 3.30 3.58
CA ILE A 171 -19.04 3.03 4.42
C ILE A 171 -19.72 4.34 4.82
N LEU A 172 -18.95 5.34 5.23
CA LEU A 172 -19.52 6.66 5.59
C LEU A 172 -20.22 7.31 4.40
N LYS A 173 -19.62 7.24 3.20
CA LYS A 173 -20.20 7.77 1.96
C LYS A 173 -21.50 7.07 1.56
N LEU A 174 -21.60 5.75 1.80
CA LEU A 174 -22.84 5.01 1.52
C LEU A 174 -23.95 5.35 2.51
N LEU A 175 -23.61 5.71 3.75
CA LEU A 175 -24.61 6.12 4.74
C LEU A 175 -25.19 7.52 4.45
N GLU A 176 -24.44 8.43 3.83
CA GLU A 176 -24.90 9.80 3.52
C GLU A 176 -26.24 9.85 2.76
N PRO A 177 -26.41 9.19 1.60
CA PRO A 177 -27.69 9.21 0.88
C PRO A 177 -28.80 8.50 1.68
N ILE A 178 -28.49 7.38 2.33
CA ILE A 178 -29.47 6.62 3.15
C ILE A 178 -30.05 7.51 4.26
N LEU A 179 -29.20 8.31 4.90
CA LEU A 179 -29.62 9.22 5.98
C LEU A 179 -30.45 10.39 5.49
N LEU A 180 -30.21 10.85 4.25
CA LEU A 180 -30.98 11.94 3.64
C LEU A 180 -32.41 11.51 3.30
N ASP A 181 -32.58 10.23 2.96
CA ASP A 181 -33.88 9.63 2.61
C ASP A 181 -34.71 9.23 3.84
N LEU A 182 -34.15 9.30 5.06
CA LEU A 182 -34.90 9.02 6.28
C LEU A 182 -35.91 10.13 6.58
N PRO A 183 -37.11 9.78 7.10
CA PRO A 183 -38.06 10.79 7.55
C PRO A 183 -37.44 11.66 8.65
N ALA A 184 -37.81 12.94 8.69
CA ALA A 184 -37.41 13.85 9.76
C ALA A 184 -37.81 13.24 11.12
N GLU A 185 -36.96 13.44 12.13
CA GLU A 185 -37.25 13.01 13.50
C GLU A 185 -38.58 13.64 13.91
N ALA A 186 -39.58 12.80 14.24
CA ALA A 186 -40.87 13.31 14.66
C ALA A 186 -40.66 14.17 15.90
N ASP A 187 -41.08 15.43 15.85
CA ASP A 187 -41.16 16.27 17.05
C ASP A 187 -41.91 15.47 18.12
N PRO A 188 -41.43 15.47 19.39
CA PRO A 188 -42.12 14.77 20.45
C PRO A 188 -43.56 15.27 20.48
N GLU A 189 -44.52 14.36 20.26
CA GLU A 189 -45.95 14.68 20.36
C GLU A 189 -46.16 15.44 21.68
N PRO A 190 -46.82 16.61 21.65
CA PRO A 190 -47.21 17.27 22.89
C PRO A 190 -48.01 16.25 23.69
N PRO A 191 -47.76 16.10 25.01
CA PRO A 191 -48.37 15.06 25.80
C PRO A 191 -49.88 15.15 25.65
N SER A 192 -50.47 14.07 25.12
CA SER A 192 -51.90 13.89 25.03
C SER A 192 -52.48 13.99 26.45
N GLU A 193 -53.36 14.98 26.64
CA GLU A 193 -54.15 15.14 27.86
C GLU A 193 -54.97 13.87 28.08
N ALA A 194 -54.43 12.95 28.87
CA ALA A 194 -55.20 11.90 29.50
C ALA A 194 -56.18 12.60 30.45
N LEU A 195 -57.46 12.55 30.07
CA LEU A 195 -58.59 12.90 30.90
C LEU A 195 -58.44 12.21 32.26
N ASN A 196 -58.23 13.00 33.31
CA ASN A 196 -58.23 12.55 34.68
C ASN A 196 -59.64 12.04 35.03
N GLU A 197 -59.77 10.74 35.26
CA GLU A 197 -60.88 10.18 36.02
C GLU A 197 -60.68 10.47 37.51
N ASP A 198 -61.78 10.92 38.12
CA ASP A 198 -61.97 11.27 39.51
C ASP A 198 -61.47 10.22 40.52
N VAL A 199 -60.71 10.67 41.53
CA VAL A 199 -60.72 10.07 42.88
C VAL A 199 -60.61 11.21 43.92
N PRO A 200 -61.47 11.25 44.96
CA PRO A 200 -61.60 12.40 45.84
C PRO A 200 -60.58 12.43 46.99
N GLU A 201 -60.43 13.65 47.51
CA GLU A 201 -59.63 14.11 48.64
C GLU A 201 -59.82 13.30 49.92
N ASP A 202 -58.71 13.01 50.65
CA ASP A 202 -58.63 13.39 52.06
C ASP A 202 -57.20 13.37 52.66
N ILE A 203 -56.93 14.41 53.47
CA ILE A 203 -56.00 14.53 54.62
C ILE A 203 -54.48 14.74 54.38
N GLN A 204 -54.14 16.03 54.29
CA GLN A 204 -53.32 16.83 55.23
C GLN A 204 -51.80 16.63 55.42
N GLN A 205 -51.17 17.83 55.49
CA GLN A 205 -49.95 18.26 56.21
C GLN A 205 -48.61 17.95 55.53
N GLY A 206 -47.75 18.92 55.21
CA GLY A 206 -47.78 20.36 55.41
C GLY A 206 -46.42 20.98 55.08
N SER A 207 -46.42 22.32 55.02
CA SER A 207 -45.26 23.23 55.09
C SER A 207 -44.39 23.33 53.84
N ALA A 208 -44.69 24.28 52.95
CA ALA A 208 -44.17 25.67 52.91
C ALA A 208 -42.98 25.77 51.93
N ALA A 209 -43.18 26.34 50.74
CA ALA A 209 -43.08 27.80 50.46
C ALA A 209 -41.63 28.27 50.70
N VAL A 210 -40.91 28.88 49.76
CA VAL A 210 -41.22 29.90 48.75
C VAL A 210 -40.10 29.76 47.70
N GLY A 211 -40.37 29.66 46.40
CA GLY A 211 -40.53 30.83 45.51
C GLY A 211 -39.17 31.52 45.28
N GLY A 212 -38.67 31.71 44.07
CA GLY A 212 -39.23 31.58 42.74
C GLY A 212 -38.42 32.46 41.78
N ALA A 213 -38.59 32.15 40.50
CA ALA A 213 -38.29 32.93 39.29
C ALA A 213 -36.82 33.35 39.04
N SER A 214 -36.15 32.91 37.97
CA SER A 214 -36.50 32.94 36.53
C SER A 214 -36.58 34.33 35.92
N ALA A 215 -35.76 34.52 34.87
CA ALA A 215 -35.98 35.27 33.62
C ALA A 215 -34.67 35.97 33.24
N ALA A 216 -33.92 35.52 32.24
CA ALA A 216 -34.19 35.59 30.79
C ALA A 216 -33.69 36.89 30.15
N ALA A 217 -32.97 36.65 29.05
CA ALA A 217 -33.01 37.37 27.78
C ALA A 217 -31.97 38.48 27.45
N THR A 218 -31.33 38.21 26.30
CA THR A 218 -31.05 39.12 25.16
C THR A 218 -29.86 40.09 25.21
N GLY A 219 -29.10 40.10 24.10
CA GLY A 219 -28.40 41.29 23.63
C GLY A 219 -27.13 41.01 22.82
N ALA A 220 -27.22 41.20 21.50
CA ALA A 220 -26.14 41.01 20.53
C ALA A 220 -25.26 42.26 20.32
N ALA A 221 -24.07 42.01 19.73
CA ALA A 221 -23.27 42.85 18.83
C ALA A 221 -22.63 44.18 19.33
N GLY A 222 -21.38 44.41 18.91
CA GLY A 222 -20.82 45.76 18.74
C GLY A 222 -19.34 45.91 19.09
N ALA A 223 -18.52 46.10 18.05
CA ALA A 223 -17.09 46.41 18.09
C ALA A 223 -16.73 47.74 18.79
N THR A 224 -15.51 47.88 19.30
CA THR A 224 -14.45 48.82 18.81
C THR A 224 -13.31 49.00 19.84
N ALA A 225 -12.13 49.35 19.29
CA ALA A 225 -10.82 49.50 19.92
C ALA A 225 -10.72 50.61 20.99
N PRO A 226 -9.52 50.78 21.58
CA PRO A 226 -8.91 52.11 21.43
C PRO A 226 -7.46 52.09 20.94
N THR A 227 -7.21 53.15 20.18
CA THR A 227 -5.99 53.62 19.51
C THR A 227 -5.01 54.26 20.50
N GLY A 228 -3.71 54.21 20.17
CA GLY A 228 -2.66 54.93 20.90
C GLY A 228 -1.25 54.75 20.30
N GLU A 229 -1.05 55.25 19.08
CA GLU A 229 0.22 55.70 18.45
C GLU A 229 1.12 56.47 19.45
N MET A 230 2.46 56.55 19.38
CA MET A 230 3.40 56.58 18.25
C MET A 230 4.82 56.55 18.84
N ALA A 231 5.79 55.88 18.20
CA ALA A 231 7.16 56.36 17.93
C ALA A 231 8.10 55.22 17.54
N ALA A 232 8.52 55.22 16.27
CA ALA A 232 9.71 54.53 15.78
C ALA A 232 10.98 55.10 16.46
N PRO A 233 12.09 54.34 16.55
CA PRO A 233 12.96 54.27 15.38
C PRO A 233 13.69 52.92 15.18
N ALA A 234 14.42 52.88 14.07
CA ALA A 234 15.58 52.04 13.77
C ALA A 234 15.34 50.58 13.37
N ALA A 235 15.45 50.39 12.05
CA ALA A 235 15.79 49.13 11.42
C ALA A 235 17.05 48.53 12.06
N SER A 236 16.92 47.37 12.69
CA SER A 236 18.05 46.51 13.04
C SER A 236 17.85 45.14 12.40
N ALA A 237 18.64 44.95 11.35
CA ALA A 237 19.33 43.73 10.95
C ALA A 237 18.67 42.39 11.31
N VAL A 238 18.17 41.73 10.26
CA VAL A 238 18.20 40.27 10.12
C VAL A 238 19.63 39.81 10.48
N PRO A 239 19.84 38.81 11.37
CA PRO A 239 21.14 38.20 11.49
C PRO A 239 21.37 37.39 10.22
N GLU A 240 22.09 37.99 9.29
CA GLU A 240 22.74 37.32 8.18
C GLU A 240 23.53 36.15 8.77
N ALA A 241 23.18 34.92 8.37
CA ALA A 241 23.96 33.74 8.68
C ALA A 241 25.43 34.02 8.29
N PRO A 242 26.42 33.58 9.08
CA PRO A 242 27.81 33.89 8.77
C PRO A 242 28.11 33.35 7.37
N ALA A 243 28.37 34.26 6.43
CA ALA A 243 28.97 33.95 5.16
C ALA A 243 30.34 33.35 5.48
N THR A 244 30.39 32.02 5.59
CA THR A 244 31.62 31.26 5.58
C THR A 244 32.36 31.68 4.32
N SER A 245 33.54 32.29 4.49
CA SER A 245 34.46 32.56 3.41
C SER A 245 34.65 31.25 2.64
N ALA A 246 34.12 31.19 1.42
CA ALA A 246 34.32 30.06 0.53
C ALA A 246 35.82 29.96 0.27
N ASN A 247 36.43 28.92 0.85
CA ASN A 247 37.78 28.51 0.51
C ASN A 247 37.71 28.05 -0.96
N PRO A 248 38.46 28.65 -1.90
CA PRO A 248 38.35 28.36 -3.33
C PRO A 248 38.71 26.91 -3.69
N ASP A 249 39.26 26.14 -2.76
CA ASP A 249 39.62 24.72 -2.89
C ASP A 249 38.53 23.73 -2.39
N THR A 250 37.33 24.20 -2.00
CA THR A 250 36.25 23.28 -1.61
C THR A 250 35.58 22.72 -2.87
N PRO A 251 35.54 21.39 -3.09
CA PRO A 251 34.84 20.81 -4.22
C PRO A 251 33.38 21.29 -4.25
N PRO A 252 32.80 21.57 -5.44
CA PRO A 252 31.43 22.04 -5.55
C PRO A 252 30.47 21.05 -4.90
N ASP A 253 29.58 21.54 -4.04
CA ASP A 253 28.58 20.70 -3.36
C ASP A 253 27.65 20.06 -4.40
N PRO A 254 27.68 18.72 -4.56
CA PRO A 254 26.89 18.03 -5.57
C PRO A 254 25.38 18.14 -5.34
N LEU A 255 24.93 18.58 -4.16
CA LEU A 255 23.51 18.69 -3.81
C LEU A 255 22.96 20.12 -3.91
N ALA A 256 23.78 21.11 -4.29
CA ALA A 256 23.39 22.53 -4.30
C ALA A 256 22.14 22.79 -5.17
N GLU A 257 22.12 22.30 -6.41
CA GLU A 257 20.99 22.48 -7.33
C GLU A 257 19.74 21.72 -6.85
N LEU A 258 19.92 20.55 -6.26
CA LEU A 258 18.80 19.79 -5.70
C LEU A 258 18.18 20.50 -4.49
N ARG A 259 18.98 21.14 -3.62
CA ARG A 259 18.45 21.92 -2.48
C ARG A 259 17.65 23.12 -2.95
N LYS A 260 18.13 23.81 -3.98
CA LYS A 260 17.40 24.91 -4.61
C LYS A 260 16.05 24.43 -5.17
N ALA A 261 16.03 23.27 -5.85
CA ALA A 261 14.79 22.67 -6.33
C ALA A 261 13.86 22.24 -5.18
N ALA A 262 14.42 21.72 -4.08
CA ALA A 262 13.68 21.19 -2.94
C ALA A 262 13.03 22.28 -2.05
N ALA A 263 13.53 23.51 -2.10
CA ALA A 263 13.18 24.60 -1.18
C ALA A 263 11.66 24.82 -1.01
N GLY A 264 10.89 24.70 -2.11
CA GLY A 264 9.44 24.90 -2.06
C GLY A 264 8.68 23.85 -1.24
N TRP A 265 9.21 22.64 -1.05
CA TRP A 265 8.61 21.62 -0.18
C TRP A 265 9.08 21.75 1.27
N LEU A 266 10.23 22.37 1.52
CA LEU A 266 10.81 22.54 2.86
C LEU A 266 10.25 23.75 3.61
N ALA A 267 9.73 24.75 2.88
CA ALA A 267 9.10 25.92 3.48
C ALA A 267 7.98 25.52 4.46
N PRO A 268 7.91 26.14 5.66
CA PRO A 268 6.86 25.86 6.63
C PRO A 268 5.47 26.18 6.05
N LEU A 269 4.46 25.39 6.40
CA LEU A 269 3.09 25.61 5.90
C LEU A 269 2.47 26.88 6.48
N THR A 270 2.56 27.05 7.80
CA THR A 270 2.20 28.29 8.50
C THR A 270 3.19 28.56 9.64
N PRO A 271 3.31 29.82 10.14
CA PRO A 271 4.17 30.12 11.28
C PRO A 271 3.78 29.35 12.55
N GLU A 272 2.48 29.13 12.77
CA GLU A 272 1.95 28.47 13.97
C GLU A 272 1.97 26.93 13.86
N ALA A 273 1.89 26.40 12.65
CA ALA A 273 1.93 24.96 12.37
C ALA A 273 2.84 24.66 11.16
N PRO A 274 4.18 24.70 11.34
CA PRO A 274 5.14 24.51 10.25
C PRO A 274 4.96 23.21 9.46
N CYS A 275 4.52 22.15 10.15
CA CYS A 275 4.26 20.83 9.56
C CYS A 275 2.79 20.56 9.22
N GLY A 276 1.88 21.51 9.48
CA GLY A 276 0.44 21.35 9.24
C GLY A 276 -0.17 20.28 10.13
N VAL A 277 -1.01 19.42 9.54
CA VAL A 277 -1.78 18.38 10.25
C VAL A 277 -1.46 16.98 9.75
N ASP A 278 -1.83 15.94 10.51
CA ASP A 278 -1.67 14.54 10.07
C ASP A 278 -2.57 14.27 8.86
N PRO A 279 -2.04 13.78 7.72
CA PRO A 279 -2.84 13.54 6.53
C PRO A 279 -3.68 12.26 6.63
N SER A 280 -3.57 11.46 7.70
CA SER A 280 -4.24 10.15 7.81
C SER A 280 -5.77 10.21 7.67
N THR A 281 -6.40 11.30 8.10
CA THR A 281 -7.85 11.51 7.97
C THR A 281 -8.27 12.19 6.65
N ASN A 282 -7.30 12.63 5.84
CA ASN A 282 -7.56 13.32 4.59
C ASN A 282 -7.88 12.32 3.47
N GLU A 283 -8.96 12.59 2.73
CA GLU A 283 -9.41 11.73 1.65
C GLU A 283 -8.38 11.61 0.52
N SER A 284 -7.76 12.73 0.12
CA SER A 284 -6.74 12.71 -0.93
C SER A 284 -5.54 11.84 -0.53
N PHE A 285 -5.15 11.86 0.73
CA PHE A 285 -4.12 10.96 1.25
C PHE A 285 -4.56 9.49 1.25
N SER A 286 -5.81 9.19 1.61
CA SER A 286 -6.36 7.83 1.53
C SER A 286 -6.33 7.28 0.11
N GLU A 287 -6.74 8.07 -0.88
CA GLU A 287 -6.70 7.68 -2.30
C GLU A 287 -5.25 7.50 -2.79
N LEU A 288 -4.33 8.39 -2.39
CA LEU A 288 -2.90 8.27 -2.67
C LEU A 288 -2.33 6.95 -2.13
N ARG A 289 -2.68 6.59 -0.89
CA ARG A 289 -2.24 5.34 -0.26
C ARG A 289 -2.82 4.11 -0.95
N ALA A 290 -4.09 4.14 -1.34
CA ALA A 290 -4.71 3.06 -2.11
C ALA A 290 -3.99 2.84 -3.45
N GLU A 291 -3.58 3.93 -4.12
CA GLU A 291 -2.81 3.85 -5.35
C GLU A 291 -1.43 3.21 -5.14
N ILE A 292 -0.71 3.62 -4.09
CA ILE A 292 0.58 3.01 -3.72
C ILE A 292 0.44 1.52 -3.36
N GLN A 293 -0.67 1.12 -2.72
CA GLN A 293 -0.90 -0.28 -2.32
C GLN A 293 -1.01 -1.24 -3.50
N LYS A 294 -1.34 -0.74 -4.70
CA LYS A 294 -1.32 -1.55 -5.94
C LYS A 294 0.06 -2.16 -6.21
N LEU A 295 1.16 -1.56 -5.74
CA LEU A 295 2.52 -2.12 -5.83
C LEU A 295 2.67 -3.50 -5.16
N SER A 296 1.83 -3.78 -4.17
CA SER A 296 1.83 -5.07 -3.45
C SER A 296 0.71 -6.00 -3.93
N SER A 297 -0.08 -5.58 -4.93
CA SER A 297 -1.14 -6.40 -5.48
C SER A 297 -0.59 -7.45 -6.42
N LEU A 298 -1.15 -8.66 -6.37
CA LEU A 298 -0.88 -9.72 -7.32
C LEU A 298 -1.78 -9.62 -8.57
N THR A 299 -2.73 -8.69 -8.57
CA THR A 299 -3.54 -8.34 -9.73
C THR A 299 -2.83 -7.29 -10.58
N ASP A 300 -2.97 -7.40 -11.90
CA ASP A 300 -2.37 -6.50 -12.88
C ASP A 300 -3.12 -5.15 -12.89
N ASN A 301 -2.85 -4.34 -11.87
CA ASN A 301 -3.37 -2.99 -11.72
C ASN A 301 -2.22 -2.01 -11.96
N ASP A 302 -2.22 -1.35 -13.12
CA ASP A 302 -1.24 -0.32 -13.42
C ASP A 302 -1.30 0.80 -12.37
N VAL A 303 -0.12 1.11 -11.82
CA VAL A 303 0.06 2.18 -10.83
C VAL A 303 0.10 3.52 -11.56
N ASN A 304 -0.82 4.42 -11.20
CA ASN A 304 -0.87 5.77 -11.74
C ASN A 304 0.18 6.67 -11.08
N TRP A 305 1.40 6.64 -11.61
CA TRP A 305 2.51 7.46 -11.13
C TRP A 305 2.29 8.97 -11.29
N GLN A 306 1.53 9.39 -12.29
CA GLN A 306 1.16 10.80 -12.48
C GLN A 306 0.32 11.30 -11.31
N PHE A 307 -0.67 10.51 -10.90
CA PHE A 307 -1.54 10.81 -9.78
C PHE A 307 -0.77 10.89 -8.46
N ILE A 308 0.11 9.91 -8.20
CA ILE A 308 0.92 9.88 -6.98
C ILE A 308 1.81 11.13 -6.89
N ASP A 309 2.45 11.51 -8.01
CA ASP A 309 3.31 12.68 -8.11
C ASP A 309 2.57 13.98 -7.80
N THR A 310 1.49 14.27 -8.56
CA THR A 310 0.72 15.51 -8.41
C THR A 310 0.12 15.64 -7.02
N ARG A 311 -0.37 14.52 -6.47
CA ARG A 311 -1.07 14.55 -5.18
C ARG A 311 -0.12 14.62 -4.00
N SER A 312 1.02 13.93 -4.05
CA SER A 312 2.04 14.03 -3.00
C SER A 312 2.65 15.44 -2.97
N ASP A 313 2.90 16.03 -4.14
CA ASP A 313 3.36 17.42 -4.27
C ASP A 313 2.38 18.41 -3.63
N LEU A 314 1.10 18.33 -3.99
CA LEU A 314 0.06 19.19 -3.44
C LEU A 314 -0.04 19.07 -1.92
N LEU A 315 -0.11 17.85 -1.39
CA LEU A 315 -0.28 17.60 0.05
C LEU A 315 0.93 18.07 0.87
N LEU A 316 2.16 17.89 0.37
CA LEU A 316 3.38 18.38 1.03
C LEU A 316 3.45 19.91 1.09
N ARG A 317 2.85 20.59 0.11
CA ARG A 317 2.87 22.06 0.01
C ARG A 317 1.70 22.75 0.71
N THR A 318 0.61 22.04 0.97
CA THR A 318 -0.65 22.66 1.43
C THR A 318 -1.23 22.07 2.72
N LEU A 319 -0.91 20.82 3.07
CA LEU A 319 -1.59 20.12 4.17
C LEU A 319 -0.62 19.62 5.25
N SER A 320 0.43 18.89 4.87
CA SER A 320 1.27 18.19 5.83
C SER A 320 2.72 18.03 5.38
N LYS A 321 3.66 18.30 6.29
CA LYS A 321 5.04 17.83 6.16
C LYS A 321 5.09 16.41 6.71
N ASP A 322 5.12 15.44 5.80
CA ASP A 322 5.00 14.02 6.14
C ASP A 322 6.00 13.16 5.35
N LEU A 323 6.72 12.29 6.06
CA LEU A 323 7.72 11.38 5.50
C LEU A 323 7.11 10.35 4.55
N ARG A 324 5.86 9.92 4.77
CA ARG A 324 5.11 9.03 3.87
C ARG A 324 4.89 9.71 2.52
N LEU A 325 4.42 10.96 2.55
CA LEU A 325 4.21 11.76 1.34
C LEU A 325 5.54 12.01 0.60
N ALA A 326 6.61 12.32 1.33
CA ALA A 326 7.95 12.47 0.74
C ALA A 326 8.44 11.18 0.08
N SER A 327 8.24 10.03 0.72
CA SER A 327 8.59 8.72 0.16
C SER A 327 7.76 8.39 -1.10
N TYR A 328 6.46 8.67 -1.10
CA TYR A 328 5.59 8.45 -2.27
C TYR A 328 5.97 9.37 -3.43
N LEU A 329 6.23 10.65 -3.15
CA LEU A 329 6.71 11.60 -4.14
C LEU A 329 8.05 11.16 -4.74
N THR A 330 8.98 10.68 -3.91
CA THR A 330 10.29 10.19 -4.36
C THR A 330 10.15 9.06 -5.37
N LEU A 331 9.32 8.06 -5.08
CA LEU A 331 9.10 6.94 -5.98
C LEU A 331 8.40 7.36 -7.27
N ALA A 332 7.40 8.25 -7.20
CA ALA A 332 6.72 8.76 -8.37
C ALA A 332 7.63 9.60 -9.26
N ARG A 333 8.44 10.49 -8.68
CA ARG A 333 9.45 11.27 -9.39
C ARG A 333 10.52 10.38 -10.02
N HIS A 334 10.93 9.31 -9.34
CA HIS A 334 11.83 8.33 -9.95
C HIS A 334 11.21 7.67 -11.19
N ARG A 335 9.96 7.22 -11.10
CA ARG A 335 9.25 6.57 -12.22
C ARG A 335 8.99 7.50 -13.39
N ARG A 336 8.87 8.80 -13.15
CA ARG A 336 8.53 9.81 -14.17
C ARG A 336 9.73 10.57 -14.73
N ALA A 337 10.76 10.79 -13.92
CA ALA A 337 11.91 11.63 -14.24
C ALA A 337 13.26 10.90 -14.02
N GLY A 338 13.24 9.59 -13.79
CA GLY A 338 14.44 8.77 -13.68
C GLY A 338 15.28 9.06 -12.43
N LEU A 339 16.60 8.96 -12.57
CA LEU A 339 17.54 9.14 -11.46
C LEU A 339 17.58 10.56 -10.87
N PRO A 340 17.47 11.65 -11.65
CA PRO A 340 17.33 13.00 -11.08
C PRO A 340 16.14 13.12 -10.12
N GLY A 341 15.00 12.51 -10.49
CA GLY A 341 13.80 12.48 -9.63
C GLY A 341 14.03 11.69 -8.34
N LEU A 342 14.77 10.58 -8.41
CA LEU A 342 15.16 9.82 -7.23
C LEU A 342 16.08 10.62 -6.31
N ALA A 343 17.14 11.24 -6.85
CA ALA A 343 18.09 12.03 -6.08
C ALA A 343 17.42 13.21 -5.35
N LEU A 344 16.53 13.93 -6.05
CA LEU A 344 15.72 15.00 -5.46
C LEU A 344 14.86 14.50 -4.30
N GLY A 345 14.19 13.35 -4.47
CA GLY A 345 13.33 12.80 -3.44
C GLY A 345 14.08 12.29 -2.21
N LEU A 346 15.26 11.65 -2.40
CA LEU A 346 16.13 11.24 -1.31
C LEU A 346 16.62 12.44 -0.49
N LEU A 347 17.05 13.52 -1.18
CA LEU A 347 17.42 14.78 -0.53
C LEU A 347 16.23 15.38 0.22
N LEU A 348 15.06 15.52 -0.41
CA LEU A 348 13.87 16.08 0.20
C LEU A 348 13.47 15.33 1.47
N THR A 349 13.54 14.00 1.43
CA THR A 349 13.21 13.13 2.57
C THR A 349 14.18 13.38 3.74
N ALA A 350 15.48 13.51 3.46
CA ALA A 350 16.48 13.83 4.45
C ALA A 350 16.25 15.24 5.03
N ASP A 351 16.12 16.25 4.18
CA ASP A 351 16.00 17.65 4.60
C ASP A 351 14.68 17.92 5.36
N LEU A 352 13.58 17.22 5.04
CA LEU A 352 12.36 17.28 5.84
C LEU A 352 12.55 16.73 7.25
N LEU A 353 13.29 15.61 7.37
CA LEU A 353 13.59 15.00 8.66
C LEU A 353 14.54 15.86 9.50
N ASP A 354 15.47 16.54 8.84
CA ASP A 354 16.43 17.43 9.48
C ASP A 354 15.80 18.77 9.92
N ALA A 355 14.95 19.36 9.07
CA ALA A 355 14.27 20.62 9.36
C ALA A 355 13.19 20.49 10.45
N TYR A 356 12.50 19.34 10.53
CA TYR A 356 11.34 19.16 11.40
C TYR A 356 11.41 17.89 12.29
N PRO A 357 12.48 17.67 13.07
CA PRO A 357 12.76 16.38 13.71
C PRO A 357 11.72 15.94 14.76
N ARG A 358 10.90 16.87 15.28
CA ARG A 358 9.84 16.58 16.28
C ARG A 358 8.41 16.81 15.77
N ALA A 359 8.26 17.53 14.66
CA ALA A 359 6.96 17.93 14.12
C ALA A 359 6.61 17.25 12.80
N LEU A 360 7.60 16.61 12.13
CA LEU A 360 7.37 15.87 10.91
C LEU A 360 6.46 14.65 11.16
N TYR A 361 5.45 14.49 10.31
CA TYR A 361 4.58 13.33 10.36
C TYR A 361 5.22 12.11 9.67
N PRO A 362 4.91 10.86 10.10
CA PRO A 362 4.24 10.53 11.35
C PRO A 362 5.05 10.99 12.57
N LEU A 363 4.38 11.53 13.60
CA LEU A 363 5.07 12.10 14.78
C LEU A 363 5.96 11.07 15.49
N GLN A 364 5.52 9.81 15.51
CA GLN A 364 6.24 8.72 16.13
C GLN A 364 7.52 8.39 15.35
N ALA A 365 8.67 8.46 16.02
CA ALA A 365 9.99 8.16 15.42
C ALA A 365 10.05 6.74 14.82
N HIS A 366 9.39 5.76 15.45
CA HIS A 366 9.28 4.41 14.91
C HIS A 366 8.54 4.36 13.56
N GLY A 367 7.48 5.16 13.41
CA GLY A 367 6.76 5.28 12.13
C GLY A 367 7.67 5.86 11.04
N ARG A 368 8.45 6.90 11.37
CA ARG A 368 9.43 7.49 10.46
C ARG A 368 10.51 6.49 10.02
N GLY A 369 11.06 5.71 10.96
CA GLY A 369 12.02 4.66 10.66
C GLY A 369 11.47 3.59 9.71
N LYS A 370 10.22 3.14 9.91
CA LYS A 370 9.56 2.20 9.00
C LYS A 370 9.41 2.73 7.58
N PHE A 371 8.96 3.98 7.42
CA PHE A 371 8.76 4.56 6.09
C PHE A 371 10.07 4.90 5.39
N ALA A 372 11.10 5.26 6.14
CA ALA A 372 12.46 5.37 5.61
C ALA A 372 12.98 4.00 5.13
N ALA A 373 12.72 2.92 5.88
CA ALA A 373 13.11 1.56 5.47
C ALA A 373 12.40 1.16 4.17
N TRP A 374 11.08 1.39 4.11
CA TRP A 374 10.30 1.14 2.91
C TRP A 374 10.83 1.92 1.70
N LEU A 375 11.16 3.21 1.86
CA LEU A 375 11.73 4.01 0.77
C LEU A 375 13.08 3.45 0.29
N ILE A 376 13.96 3.08 1.22
CA ILE A 376 15.27 2.48 0.91
C ILE A 376 15.10 1.19 0.11
N ASP A 377 14.19 0.30 0.54
CA ASP A 377 13.92 -0.96 -0.14
C ASP A 377 13.37 -0.74 -1.55
N GLN A 378 12.41 0.17 -1.70
CA GLN A 378 11.82 0.51 -3.00
C GLN A 378 12.84 1.17 -3.95
N ALA A 379 13.65 2.11 -3.44
CA ALA A 379 14.69 2.77 -4.22
C ALA A 379 15.78 1.78 -4.65
N ALA A 380 16.26 0.94 -3.74
CA ALA A 380 17.24 -0.10 -4.05
C ALA A 380 16.70 -1.10 -5.08
N ALA A 381 15.44 -1.53 -4.94
CA ALA A 381 14.81 -2.42 -5.91
C ALA A 381 14.69 -1.76 -7.29
N ALA A 382 14.35 -0.47 -7.35
CA ALA A 382 14.22 0.25 -8.62
C ALA A 382 15.57 0.42 -9.34
N LEU A 383 16.67 0.63 -8.60
CA LEU A 383 18.02 0.76 -9.14
C LEU A 383 18.64 -0.55 -9.64
N ARG A 384 18.12 -1.71 -9.23
CA ARG A 384 18.59 -3.02 -9.71
C ARG A 384 18.09 -3.37 -11.12
N ALA A 385 17.14 -2.61 -11.66
CA ALA A 385 16.70 -2.79 -13.03
C ALA A 385 17.85 -2.43 -14.00
N PRO A 386 17.98 -3.12 -15.14
CA PRO A 386 18.96 -2.76 -16.16
C PRO A 386 18.81 -1.29 -16.58
N SER A 387 19.92 -0.56 -16.62
CA SER A 387 19.97 0.85 -17.00
C SER A 387 21.17 1.13 -17.89
N ALA A 388 21.08 2.19 -18.70
CA ALA A 388 22.21 2.69 -19.49
C ALA A 388 23.32 3.21 -18.56
N PRO A 389 24.59 3.19 -19.00
CA PRO A 389 25.69 3.85 -18.31
C PRO A 389 25.35 5.30 -17.94
N LEU A 390 25.79 5.72 -16.76
CA LEU A 390 25.51 7.03 -16.19
C LEU A 390 26.73 7.93 -16.30
N SER A 391 26.53 9.22 -16.54
CA SER A 391 27.62 10.18 -16.41
C SER A 391 28.18 10.19 -14.97
N PRO A 392 29.49 10.39 -14.78
CA PRO A 392 30.11 10.47 -13.45
C PRO A 392 29.45 11.51 -12.52
N ALA A 393 29.00 12.64 -13.09
CA ALA A 393 28.29 13.68 -12.35
C ALA A 393 26.94 13.18 -11.80
N THR A 394 26.14 12.48 -12.61
CA THR A 394 24.84 11.93 -12.18
C THR A 394 25.03 10.89 -11.06
N HIS A 395 26.03 10.03 -11.21
CA HIS A 395 26.38 9.05 -10.19
C HIS A 395 26.80 9.72 -8.87
N ALA A 396 27.65 10.74 -8.94
CA ALA A 396 28.10 11.50 -7.78
C ALA A 396 26.93 12.17 -7.03
N VAL A 397 25.99 12.79 -7.74
CA VAL A 397 24.80 13.43 -7.15
C VAL A 397 23.92 12.40 -6.44
N LEU A 398 23.64 11.26 -7.08
CA LEU A 398 22.81 10.21 -6.50
C LEU A 398 23.48 9.60 -5.25
N LYS A 399 24.79 9.35 -5.32
CA LYS A 399 25.59 8.87 -4.19
C LYS A 399 25.60 9.86 -3.03
N ALA A 400 25.75 11.16 -3.33
CA ALA A 400 25.71 12.21 -2.31
C ALA A 400 24.34 12.28 -1.63
N ALA A 401 23.25 12.21 -2.39
CA ALA A 401 21.88 12.25 -1.84
C ALA A 401 21.60 11.04 -0.93
N ALA A 402 22.00 9.84 -1.34
CA ALA A 402 21.86 8.63 -0.52
C ALA A 402 22.74 8.67 0.75
N THR A 403 23.94 9.25 0.65
CA THR A 403 24.83 9.42 1.80
C THR A 403 24.24 10.42 2.80
N HIS A 404 23.74 11.56 2.31
CA HIS A 404 23.07 12.57 3.12
C HIS A 404 21.85 12.00 3.85
N LEU A 405 20.98 11.27 3.13
CA LEU A 405 19.86 10.57 3.76
C LEU A 405 20.32 9.61 4.87
N GLY A 406 21.40 8.85 4.64
CA GLY A 406 21.95 7.94 5.65
C GLY A 406 22.45 8.65 6.92
N VAL A 407 23.15 9.78 6.76
CA VAL A 407 23.62 10.59 7.89
C VAL A 407 22.43 11.13 8.68
N VAL A 408 21.47 11.78 8.00
CA VAL A 408 20.30 12.36 8.68
C VAL A 408 19.43 11.29 9.35
N LEU A 409 19.23 10.13 8.72
CA LEU A 409 18.48 9.03 9.35
C LEU A 409 19.16 8.55 10.63
N GLN A 410 20.48 8.38 10.61
CA GLN A 410 21.24 7.95 11.79
C GLN A 410 21.15 8.99 12.91
N ASP A 411 21.34 10.27 12.57
CA ASP A 411 21.35 11.37 13.54
C ASP A 411 19.96 11.66 14.13
N ARG A 412 18.89 11.50 13.33
CA ARG A 412 17.53 11.88 13.74
C ARG A 412 16.68 10.72 14.27
N LEU A 413 17.01 9.48 13.93
CA LEU A 413 16.23 8.29 14.33
C LEU A 413 17.02 7.31 15.21
N GLU A 414 18.32 7.48 15.39
CA GLU A 414 19.17 6.67 16.28
C GLU A 414 18.94 5.15 16.07
N ASP A 415 18.58 4.40 17.11
CA ASP A 415 18.31 2.95 17.07
C ASP A 415 17.13 2.56 16.16
N ARG A 416 16.35 3.54 15.68
CA ARG A 416 15.24 3.34 14.72
C ARG A 416 15.63 3.62 13.28
N ALA A 417 16.86 4.07 13.03
CA ALA A 417 17.37 4.30 11.69
C ALA A 417 17.47 2.97 10.92
N PRO A 418 16.85 2.86 9.73
CA PRO A 418 17.02 1.67 8.89
C PRO A 418 18.40 1.63 8.25
N SER A 419 18.87 0.44 7.90
CA SER A 419 20.12 0.27 7.16
C SER A 419 20.02 0.88 5.76
N THR A 420 20.92 1.79 5.42
CA THR A 420 21.04 2.38 4.07
C THR A 420 21.92 1.57 3.13
N ARG A 421 22.52 0.45 3.58
CA ARG A 421 23.39 -0.39 2.76
C ARG A 421 22.74 -0.87 1.46
N PRO A 422 21.49 -1.40 1.45
CA PRO A 422 20.88 -1.89 0.21
C PRO A 422 20.79 -0.83 -0.89
N LEU A 423 20.52 0.43 -0.53
CA LEU A 423 20.47 1.54 -1.46
C LEU A 423 21.88 1.94 -1.94
N ARG A 424 22.85 2.03 -1.02
CA ARG A 424 24.23 2.37 -1.36
C ARG A 424 24.88 1.34 -2.28
N ASP A 425 24.66 0.06 -2.00
CA ASP A 425 25.18 -1.05 -2.79
C ASP A 425 24.54 -1.06 -4.20
N ALA A 426 23.23 -0.78 -4.29
CA ALA A 426 22.55 -0.64 -5.57
C ALA A 426 23.10 0.52 -6.41
N ILE A 427 23.39 1.68 -5.78
CA ILE A 427 24.01 2.83 -6.47
C ILE A 427 25.44 2.51 -6.91
N ALA A 428 26.23 1.82 -6.07
CA ALA A 428 27.59 1.44 -6.40
C ALA A 428 27.68 0.46 -7.58
N ALA A 429 26.65 -0.36 -7.78
CA ALA A 429 26.56 -1.31 -8.88
C ALA A 429 26.07 -0.72 -10.21
N LEU A 430 25.67 0.56 -10.25
CA LEU A 430 25.22 1.20 -11.49
C LEU A 430 26.38 1.37 -12.47
N PRO A 431 26.18 1.10 -13.77
CA PRO A 431 27.20 1.31 -14.78
C PRO A 431 27.50 2.82 -14.91
N ILE A 432 28.77 3.17 -14.97
CA ILE A 432 29.25 4.56 -15.16
C ILE A 432 29.88 4.63 -16.56
N GLU A 433 29.57 5.68 -17.31
CA GLU A 433 30.25 6.02 -18.55
C GLU A 433 31.73 6.24 -18.26
N VAL A 434 32.58 5.39 -18.84
CA VAL A 434 34.02 5.61 -18.83
C VAL A 434 34.29 6.58 -19.97
N GLU A 435 34.56 7.84 -19.62
CA GLU A 435 35.04 8.82 -20.59
C GLU A 435 36.38 8.30 -21.13
N PRO A 436 36.56 8.14 -22.46
CA PRO A 436 37.83 7.68 -22.99
C PRO A 436 38.91 8.70 -22.62
N GLU A 437 40.00 8.24 -22.01
CA GLU A 437 41.18 9.09 -21.79
C GLU A 437 41.55 9.75 -23.13
N PRO A 438 41.77 11.07 -23.17
CA PRO A 438 42.29 11.68 -24.38
C PRO A 438 43.63 11.01 -24.69
N GLU A 439 43.71 10.35 -25.86
CA GLU A 439 44.99 9.90 -26.40
C GLU A 439 45.95 11.10 -26.34
N PRO A 440 47.17 10.93 -25.81
CA PRO A 440 48.09 12.05 -25.70
C PRO A 440 48.33 12.60 -27.11
N GLU A 441 47.85 13.81 -27.37
CA GLU A 441 48.23 14.57 -28.55
C GLU A 441 49.76 14.64 -28.55
N LEU A 442 50.37 13.92 -29.50
CA LEU A 442 51.77 14.03 -29.81
C LEU A 442 52.03 15.49 -30.15
N VAL A 443 52.69 16.19 -29.24
CA VAL A 443 53.26 17.51 -29.50
C VAL A 443 54.28 17.31 -30.62
N GLU A 444 53.92 17.68 -31.84
CA GLU A 444 54.89 17.88 -32.93
C GLU A 444 55.83 19.00 -32.50
N GLU A 445 57.04 18.62 -32.07
CA GLU A 445 58.16 19.54 -31.92
C GLU A 445 58.49 20.13 -33.30
N ALA A 446 58.44 21.46 -33.36
CA ALA A 446 58.88 22.24 -34.50
C ALA A 446 60.39 22.06 -34.77
N GLU A 447 60.67 21.95 -36.08
CA GLU A 447 61.90 21.83 -36.89
C GLU A 447 63.28 22.24 -36.31
N PRO A 448 64.36 21.83 -37.00
CA PRO A 448 64.89 22.77 -38.01
C PRO A 448 65.30 22.16 -39.36
N GLU A 449 65.00 22.94 -40.39
CA GLU A 449 65.65 23.15 -41.69
C GLU A 449 66.89 22.30 -42.06
N GLY A 450 66.86 21.76 -43.28
CA GLY A 450 68.01 21.24 -44.00
C GLY A 450 67.75 21.14 -45.51
N GLU A 451 68.31 22.10 -46.25
CA GLU A 451 68.34 22.21 -47.72
C GLU A 451 68.90 20.95 -48.43
N GLY A 452 68.38 20.66 -49.64
CA GLY A 452 68.96 19.64 -50.52
C GLY A 452 68.16 19.35 -51.79
N VAL A 453 68.44 20.14 -52.83
CA VAL A 453 68.04 20.04 -54.25
C VAL A 453 68.35 18.66 -54.88
N ASP A 454 67.46 18.04 -55.67
CA ASP A 454 67.51 18.05 -57.16
C ASP A 454 66.53 17.08 -57.87
N GLU A 455 66.00 17.61 -58.98
CA GLU A 455 65.33 17.10 -60.20
C GLU A 455 64.77 15.67 -60.40
N GLY A 456 63.56 15.63 -61.01
CA GLY A 456 63.43 14.96 -62.33
C GLY A 456 62.15 14.18 -62.64
N GLY A 457 61.22 14.81 -63.41
CA GLY A 457 60.25 14.18 -64.34
C GLY A 457 59.02 13.52 -63.69
N GLY A 458 57.76 13.83 -64.02
CA GLY A 458 57.18 14.29 -65.29
C GLY A 458 56.26 13.18 -65.81
N ASP A 459 54.94 13.29 -65.60
CA ASP A 459 53.96 13.27 -66.69
C ASP A 459 52.53 13.55 -66.19
N ALA A 460 51.83 14.31 -67.01
CA ALA A 460 50.42 14.68 -66.86
C ALA A 460 49.50 13.52 -67.28
N VAL A 461 48.24 13.52 -66.84
CA VAL A 461 47.06 13.73 -67.71
C VAL A 461 45.84 13.94 -66.81
N ASN A 462 45.19 15.06 -67.08
CA ASN A 462 43.89 15.52 -66.63
C ASN A 462 42.79 14.83 -67.44
N ASP A 463 41.66 14.47 -66.84
CA ASP A 463 40.38 14.55 -67.56
C ASP A 463 39.22 14.78 -66.58
N GLN A 464 38.60 15.96 -66.75
CA GLN A 464 37.29 16.34 -66.25
C GLN A 464 36.26 16.10 -67.35
N ALA A 465 35.08 15.60 -67.00
CA ALA A 465 33.76 16.04 -67.49
C ALA A 465 32.70 15.20 -66.75
N SER A 466 31.85 15.74 -65.88
CA SER A 466 30.80 16.75 -66.04
C SER A 466 29.53 16.24 -66.77
N ILE A 467 28.40 16.67 -66.20
CA ILE A 467 27.10 17.02 -66.83
C ILE A 467 25.94 16.01 -66.76
N ASN A 468 25.04 16.34 -65.82
CA ASN A 468 23.56 16.43 -65.91
C ASN A 468 22.74 15.12 -65.94
N ASP A 469 21.44 15.08 -65.60
CA ASP A 469 20.43 16.11 -65.37
C ASP A 469 19.23 15.50 -64.63
N GLN A 470 18.38 16.38 -64.05
CA GLN A 470 16.91 16.29 -63.89
C GLN A 470 16.29 15.03 -63.22
N GLY A 471 15.32 15.12 -62.30
CA GLY A 471 14.42 16.20 -61.92
C GLY A 471 13.09 15.59 -61.45
N ALA A 472 12.32 16.37 -60.69
CA ALA A 472 10.87 16.25 -60.40
C ALA A 472 10.41 15.05 -59.53
N THR A 473 10.13 15.24 -58.24
CA THR A 473 8.84 15.67 -57.62
C THR A 473 7.65 14.71 -57.76
N SER A 474 7.23 14.26 -56.57
CA SER A 474 5.84 14.17 -56.06
C SER A 474 5.15 12.80 -55.97
N SER A 475 4.86 12.47 -54.70
CA SER A 475 3.56 12.06 -54.15
C SER A 475 3.03 10.64 -54.38
N GLY A 476 2.76 9.96 -53.25
CA GLY A 476 1.54 9.15 -53.12
C GLY A 476 1.71 7.73 -52.56
N ALA A 477 1.50 7.62 -51.24
CA ALA A 477 0.83 6.53 -50.50
C ALA A 477 1.02 5.05 -50.91
N GLY A 478 1.49 4.23 -49.96
CA GLY A 478 1.29 2.78 -49.97
C GLY A 478 2.06 2.06 -48.85
N VAL A 479 1.33 1.56 -47.84
CA VAL A 479 1.84 0.68 -46.76
C VAL A 479 1.88 -0.79 -47.27
N PRO A 480 2.40 -1.77 -46.51
CA PRO A 480 3.77 -2.29 -46.52
C PRO A 480 3.87 -3.70 -47.11
N GLN A 481 5.08 -4.21 -47.41
CA GLN A 481 5.32 -5.66 -47.45
C GLN A 481 6.80 -6.04 -47.27
N THR A 482 7.03 -6.77 -46.18
CA THR A 482 7.92 -7.92 -45.92
C THR A 482 9.02 -8.26 -46.93
N THR A 483 10.27 -8.40 -46.45
CA THR A 483 11.31 -9.28 -47.02
C THR A 483 12.25 -9.69 -45.87
N GLN A 484 12.06 -10.88 -45.27
CA GLN A 484 12.82 -12.11 -45.53
C GLN A 484 14.35 -11.95 -45.51
N VAL A 485 14.94 -12.49 -44.45
CA VAL A 485 16.38 -12.65 -44.21
C VAL A 485 16.82 -14.00 -44.76
N THR A 486 17.90 -14.01 -45.53
CA THR A 486 18.60 -15.18 -46.05
C THR A 486 19.57 -15.75 -45.03
N ASP A 487 19.53 -17.08 -44.89
CA ASP A 487 20.46 -17.95 -44.14
C ASP A 487 21.84 -18.08 -44.82
N LEU A 488 22.90 -18.14 -44.02
CA LEU A 488 24.17 -18.82 -44.33
C LEU A 488 24.83 -19.39 -43.05
N THR A 489 24.55 -20.67 -42.80
CA THR A 489 25.41 -21.78 -42.33
C THR A 489 26.55 -21.58 -41.30
N ALA A 490 26.27 -22.06 -40.08
CA ALA A 490 27.01 -22.99 -39.19
C ALA A 490 28.56 -23.01 -39.12
N ASN A 491 29.10 -22.84 -37.90
CA ASN A 491 29.75 -23.96 -37.19
C ASN A 491 29.87 -23.78 -35.65
N ASP A 492 29.37 -24.79 -34.94
CA ASP A 492 29.67 -25.33 -33.60
C ASP A 492 30.26 -24.46 -32.46
N THR A 493 29.45 -24.27 -31.41
CA THR A 493 29.75 -24.75 -30.04
C THR A 493 28.40 -24.95 -29.31
N ALA A 494 27.97 -26.19 -29.14
CA ALA A 494 26.66 -26.55 -28.60
C ALA A 494 26.55 -26.25 -27.09
N ALA A 495 25.87 -25.16 -26.74
CA ALA A 495 25.20 -24.99 -25.45
C ALA A 495 23.90 -25.82 -25.44
N PRO A 496 23.43 -26.33 -24.28
CA PRO A 496 22.25 -27.18 -24.23
C PRO A 496 21.01 -26.39 -24.67
N THR A 497 20.45 -26.74 -25.83
CA THR A 497 19.24 -26.14 -26.36
C THR A 497 18.05 -26.62 -25.53
N VAL A 498 17.54 -25.77 -24.64
CA VAL A 498 16.26 -26.00 -23.95
C VAL A 498 15.15 -25.73 -24.97
N HIS A 499 14.51 -26.78 -25.48
CA HIS A 499 13.26 -26.66 -26.22
C HIS A 499 12.13 -26.27 -25.26
N VAL A 500 11.95 -24.98 -25.02
CA VAL A 500 10.73 -24.45 -24.40
C VAL A 500 9.62 -24.57 -25.43
N GLN A 501 8.65 -25.46 -25.21
CA GLN A 501 7.41 -25.46 -25.97
C GLN A 501 6.75 -24.09 -25.80
N THR A 502 6.56 -23.37 -26.91
CA THR A 502 5.79 -22.13 -26.93
C THR A 502 4.38 -22.42 -26.45
N ALA A 503 3.96 -21.75 -25.36
CA ALA A 503 2.62 -21.87 -24.82
C ALA A 503 1.59 -21.57 -25.92
N LYS A 504 0.69 -22.53 -26.17
CA LYS A 504 -0.47 -22.33 -27.04
C LYS A 504 -1.27 -21.13 -26.52
N SER A 505 -1.59 -20.19 -27.40
CA SER A 505 -2.57 -19.15 -27.08
C SER A 505 -3.93 -19.81 -26.87
N VAL A 506 -4.43 -19.78 -25.63
CA VAL A 506 -5.76 -20.31 -25.28
C VAL A 506 -6.70 -19.14 -25.06
N THR A 507 -7.79 -19.10 -25.82
CA THR A 507 -8.90 -18.18 -25.62
C THR A 507 -9.73 -18.68 -24.44
N PRO A 508 -10.11 -17.84 -23.46
CA PRO A 508 -10.93 -18.29 -22.33
C PRO A 508 -12.29 -18.77 -22.82
N SER A 509 -12.64 -20.01 -22.46
CA SER A 509 -13.89 -20.68 -22.82
C SER A 509 -14.61 -21.14 -21.56
N ALA A 510 -15.92 -20.95 -21.49
CA ALA A 510 -16.77 -21.28 -20.34
C ALA A 510 -17.16 -22.77 -20.25
N ASP A 511 -16.49 -23.63 -21.00
CA ASP A 511 -16.74 -25.07 -21.05
C ASP A 511 -15.87 -25.80 -20.02
N LEU A 512 -16.51 -26.42 -19.02
CA LEU A 512 -15.81 -27.16 -17.96
C LEU A 512 -14.97 -28.32 -18.51
N SER A 513 -15.35 -28.92 -19.64
CA SER A 513 -14.56 -29.97 -20.29
C SER A 513 -13.29 -29.44 -20.97
N GLN A 514 -13.22 -28.13 -21.22
CA GLN A 514 -12.03 -27.44 -21.72
C GLN A 514 -11.15 -26.95 -20.58
N LEU A 515 -11.72 -26.71 -19.39
CA LEU A 515 -10.96 -26.34 -18.19
C LEU A 515 -10.05 -27.47 -17.73
N ASP A 516 -10.54 -28.71 -17.60
CA ASP A 516 -9.71 -29.85 -17.17
C ASP A 516 -8.55 -30.07 -18.14
N ARG A 517 -8.82 -30.03 -19.46
CA ARG A 517 -7.80 -30.14 -20.50
C ARG A 517 -6.79 -28.98 -20.44
N PHE A 518 -7.25 -27.77 -20.17
CA PHE A 518 -6.36 -26.61 -20.03
C PHE A 518 -5.45 -26.74 -18.81
N LEU A 519 -5.99 -27.18 -17.67
CA LEU A 519 -5.20 -27.45 -16.48
C LEU A 519 -4.22 -28.60 -16.72
N ASP A 520 -4.60 -29.61 -17.52
CA ASP A 520 -3.73 -30.70 -18.00
C ASP A 520 -2.59 -30.22 -18.89
N GLU A 521 -2.85 -29.32 -19.82
CA GLU A 521 -1.78 -28.78 -20.66
C GLU A 521 -0.85 -27.84 -19.88
N THR A 522 -1.41 -27.09 -18.92
CA THR A 522 -0.68 -26.09 -18.14
C THR A 522 0.24 -26.73 -17.11
N ASP A 523 -0.23 -27.73 -16.36
CA ASP A 523 0.62 -28.37 -15.35
C ASP A 523 1.75 -29.20 -15.99
N ASP A 524 1.47 -29.89 -17.11
CA ASP A 524 2.48 -30.60 -17.88
C ASP A 524 3.54 -29.63 -18.42
N ALA A 525 3.13 -28.48 -18.97
CA ALA A 525 4.06 -27.45 -19.43
C ALA A 525 4.94 -26.91 -18.29
N LEU A 526 4.36 -26.65 -17.12
CA LEU A 526 5.10 -26.21 -15.93
C LEU A 526 6.06 -27.30 -15.42
N ALA A 527 5.63 -28.56 -15.37
CA ALA A 527 6.44 -29.68 -14.92
C ALA A 527 7.60 -29.99 -15.89
N GLN A 528 7.36 -29.93 -17.21
CA GLN A 528 8.40 -30.11 -18.23
C GLN A 528 9.43 -28.98 -18.17
N THR A 529 8.98 -27.73 -18.09
CA THR A 529 9.86 -26.56 -17.96
C THR A 529 10.70 -26.66 -16.67
N ALA A 530 10.08 -27.09 -15.57
CA ALA A 530 10.79 -27.29 -14.30
C ALA A 530 11.86 -28.39 -14.39
N ARG A 531 11.60 -29.50 -15.08
CA ARG A 531 12.58 -30.58 -15.30
C ARG A 531 13.74 -30.10 -16.15
N ALA A 532 13.46 -29.44 -17.28
CA ALA A 532 14.49 -28.88 -18.14
C ALA A 532 15.35 -27.84 -17.42
N LEU A 533 14.74 -26.97 -16.61
CA LEU A 533 15.47 -25.99 -15.81
C LEU A 533 16.30 -26.65 -14.70
N ARG A 534 15.80 -27.73 -14.08
CA ARG A 534 16.54 -28.49 -13.05
C ARG A 534 17.74 -29.25 -13.64
N GLU A 535 17.62 -29.74 -14.87
CA GLU A 535 18.73 -30.38 -15.60
C GLU A 535 19.80 -29.36 -16.01
N ALA A 536 19.38 -28.17 -16.46
CA ALA A 536 20.29 -27.11 -16.86
C ALA A 536 20.98 -26.41 -15.68
N ILE A 537 20.22 -26.09 -14.62
CA ILE A 537 20.70 -25.33 -13.45
C ILE A 537 20.08 -25.93 -12.17
N PRO A 538 20.73 -26.93 -11.55
CA PRO A 538 20.18 -27.63 -10.38
C PRO A 538 19.91 -26.74 -9.16
N SER A 539 20.61 -25.61 -9.03
CA SER A 539 20.48 -24.67 -7.91
C SER A 539 19.41 -23.60 -8.12
N ASP A 540 18.76 -23.51 -9.30
CA ASP A 540 17.77 -22.46 -9.56
C ASP A 540 16.46 -22.74 -8.78
N PRO A 541 16.07 -21.86 -7.84
CA PRO A 541 14.87 -22.07 -7.04
C PRO A 541 13.57 -22.03 -7.86
N ARG A 542 13.59 -21.47 -9.08
CA ARG A 542 12.44 -21.44 -9.99
C ARG A 542 12.07 -22.84 -10.46
N ALA A 543 13.03 -23.74 -10.65
CA ALA A 543 12.74 -25.12 -11.03
C ALA A 543 11.90 -25.84 -9.96
N TYR A 544 12.21 -25.63 -8.68
CA TYR A 544 11.40 -26.13 -7.57
C TYR A 544 10.00 -25.51 -7.53
N ARG A 545 9.90 -24.19 -7.71
CA ARG A 545 8.60 -23.47 -7.67
C ARG A 545 7.68 -23.89 -8.81
N LEU A 546 8.19 -23.97 -10.04
CA LEU A 546 7.41 -24.37 -11.22
C LEU A 546 6.88 -25.79 -11.10
N LEU A 547 7.73 -26.73 -10.64
CA LEU A 547 7.31 -28.12 -10.41
C LEU A 547 6.21 -28.20 -9.35
N ARG A 548 6.33 -27.43 -8.25
CA ARG A 548 5.33 -27.42 -7.19
C ARG A 548 4.03 -26.79 -7.63
N ILE A 549 4.06 -25.71 -8.42
CA ILE A 549 2.83 -25.10 -8.95
C ILE A 549 2.11 -26.09 -9.88
N GLY A 550 2.82 -26.68 -10.85
CA GLY A 550 2.23 -27.67 -11.75
C GLY A 550 1.58 -28.84 -11.01
N LEU A 551 2.34 -29.53 -10.14
CA LEU A 551 1.84 -30.71 -9.43
C LEU A 551 0.63 -30.45 -8.51
N TRP A 552 0.50 -29.23 -7.97
CA TRP A 552 -0.58 -28.88 -7.05
C TRP A 552 -1.78 -28.23 -7.74
N LEU A 553 -1.65 -27.80 -9.00
CA LEU A 553 -2.66 -27.05 -9.72
C LEU A 553 -4.00 -27.81 -9.86
N LYS A 554 -3.95 -29.14 -9.97
CA LYS A 554 -5.12 -30.01 -10.11
C LYS A 554 -5.63 -30.63 -8.82
N LEU A 555 -4.89 -30.48 -7.72
CA LEU A 555 -5.25 -31.09 -6.45
C LEU A 555 -6.29 -30.23 -5.72
N ASN A 556 -7.56 -30.48 -6.05
CA ASN A 556 -8.70 -29.73 -5.49
C ASN A 556 -9.40 -30.47 -4.34
N ALA A 557 -9.00 -31.71 -4.04
CA ALA A 557 -9.53 -32.52 -2.94
C ALA A 557 -8.47 -33.52 -2.46
N PRO A 558 -8.51 -33.97 -1.18
CA PRO A 558 -7.66 -35.05 -0.71
C PRO A 558 -8.00 -36.38 -1.43
N PRO A 559 -7.03 -37.28 -1.62
CA PRO A 559 -7.28 -38.59 -2.23
C PRO A 559 -8.26 -39.40 -1.38
N ALA A 560 -9.16 -40.13 -2.05
CA ALA A 560 -10.14 -40.96 -1.37
C ALA A 560 -9.46 -42.01 -0.48
N ALA A 561 -9.91 -42.11 0.77
CA ALA A 561 -9.50 -43.16 1.68
C ALA A 561 -10.18 -44.49 1.31
N LYS A 562 -9.40 -45.56 1.29
CA LYS A 562 -9.90 -46.93 1.21
C LYS A 562 -10.49 -47.34 2.55
N ALA A 563 -11.25 -48.43 2.57
CA ALA A 563 -11.91 -48.94 3.78
C ALA A 563 -10.94 -49.31 4.92
N ASP A 564 -9.66 -49.52 4.60
CA ASP A 564 -8.57 -49.81 5.55
C ASP A 564 -7.86 -48.54 6.08
N GLY A 565 -8.32 -47.35 5.70
CA GLY A 565 -7.72 -46.07 6.10
C GLY A 565 -6.49 -45.67 5.29
N THR A 566 -6.09 -46.44 4.28
CA THR A 566 -5.00 -46.09 3.36
C THR A 566 -5.51 -45.29 2.17
N THR A 567 -4.62 -44.62 1.44
CA THR A 567 -4.99 -43.92 0.19
C THR A 567 -4.63 -44.77 -1.03
N GLY A 568 -5.17 -44.42 -2.20
CA GLY A 568 -4.72 -44.98 -3.48
C GLY A 568 -3.34 -44.46 -3.95
N VAL A 569 -2.74 -43.51 -3.24
CA VAL A 569 -1.46 -42.91 -3.61
C VAL A 569 -0.33 -43.87 -3.28
N LEU A 570 0.48 -44.20 -4.27
CA LEU A 570 1.63 -45.08 -4.09
C LEU A 570 2.66 -44.40 -3.18
N PRO A 571 3.24 -45.12 -2.20
CA PRO A 571 4.31 -44.57 -1.38
C PRO A 571 5.57 -44.34 -2.23
N LEU A 572 6.47 -43.48 -1.73
CA LEU A 572 7.80 -43.35 -2.30
C LEU A 572 8.51 -44.71 -2.25
N PRO A 573 9.05 -45.23 -3.38
CA PRO A 573 9.75 -46.51 -3.41
C PRO A 573 10.85 -46.59 -2.36
N ASP A 574 11.02 -47.76 -1.75
CA ASP A 574 11.92 -47.95 -0.60
C ASP A 574 13.35 -47.50 -0.90
N ARG A 575 13.85 -47.86 -2.09
CA ARG A 575 15.16 -47.43 -2.60
C ARG A 575 15.34 -45.91 -2.58
N ASP A 576 14.35 -45.16 -3.06
CA ASP A 576 14.45 -43.70 -3.19
C ASP A 576 14.28 -43.02 -1.83
N ARG A 577 13.45 -43.59 -0.95
CA ARG A 577 13.32 -43.14 0.44
C ARG A 577 14.61 -43.34 1.23
N GLU A 578 15.23 -44.51 1.10
CA GLU A 578 16.51 -44.83 1.75
C GLU A 578 17.63 -43.90 1.26
N ALA A 579 17.72 -43.67 -0.06
CA ALA A 579 18.70 -42.75 -0.62
C ALA A 579 18.53 -41.31 -0.12
N LEU A 580 17.30 -40.82 0.03
CA LEU A 580 17.04 -39.48 0.57
C LEU A 580 17.40 -39.37 2.06
N LEU A 581 17.12 -40.41 2.85
CA LEU A 581 17.50 -40.48 4.26
C LEU A 581 19.02 -40.49 4.42
N GLU A 582 19.73 -41.25 3.58
CA GLU A 582 21.18 -41.32 3.58
C GLU A 582 21.82 -39.96 3.22
N LEU A 583 21.28 -39.25 2.22
CA LEU A 583 21.74 -37.91 1.86
C LEU A 583 21.53 -36.90 3.01
N ALA A 584 20.39 -36.99 3.70
CA ALA A 584 20.08 -36.14 4.84
C ALA A 584 20.97 -36.44 6.06
N GLU A 585 21.21 -37.71 6.36
CA GLU A 585 22.10 -38.15 7.45
C GLU A 585 23.55 -37.70 7.20
N LYS A 586 24.02 -37.81 5.96
CA LYS A 586 25.36 -37.39 5.54
C LYS A 586 25.48 -35.88 5.28
N GLN A 587 24.39 -35.11 5.42
CA GLN A 587 24.31 -33.67 5.15
C GLN A 587 24.85 -33.28 3.76
N LEU A 588 24.61 -34.14 2.76
CA LEU A 588 25.08 -33.94 1.39
C LEU A 588 24.13 -33.00 0.64
N TRP A 589 24.16 -31.72 1.01
CA TRP A 589 23.40 -30.68 0.34
C TRP A 589 24.25 -30.07 -0.79
N PRO A 590 23.74 -29.95 -2.03
CA PRO A 590 24.42 -29.19 -3.06
C PRO A 590 24.53 -27.72 -2.61
N ALA A 591 25.73 -27.14 -2.76
CA ALA A 591 26.06 -25.77 -2.36
C ALA A 591 25.38 -24.72 -3.24
#